data_AF-A0A928F0F1-F1
#
_entry.id   AF-A0A928F0F1-F1
#
_cell.length_a   1.000
_cell.length_b   1.000
_cell.length_c   1.000
_cell.angle_alpha   90.00
_cell.angle_beta   90.00
_cell.angle_gamma   90.00
#
_symmetry.space_group_name_H-M   'P 1'
#
loop_
_entity.id
_entity.type
_entity.pdbx_description
1 polymer ?
#
loop_
_entity_poly.entity_id
_entity_poly.type
_entity_poly.pdbx_seq_one_letter_code
_entity_poly.pdbx_strand_id
1 'polypeptide(L)'
;MPTADVGVFEVISDSETKVAKIDGELVYNGTVELQPGENFVEWVAGQQPAKVEEKTEIKLTIGKAEITTNGEAKALDVPAQIIDSRTMVPLRAIFEALGASVEWDDATKTVTSVKGDTTVKLTIGKAAITVNGADKALDVPAQIVDSRTLVPVRAIAESFGCEVGWDDPTKTVTITK
;
A
#
# COMPACT_ATOMS: atom_id res chain seq x y z
N MET A 1 4.26 -47.97 -4.68
CA MET A 1 4.65 -46.79 -3.89
C MET A 1 5.90 -46.22 -4.53
N PRO A 2 5.86 -45.05 -5.19
CA PRO A 2 7.09 -44.37 -5.58
C PRO A 2 7.54 -43.47 -4.42
N THR A 3 8.78 -43.71 -4.00
CA THR A 3 9.65 -42.88 -3.17
C THR A 3 9.81 -41.49 -3.80
N ALA A 4 9.65 -40.43 -3.02
CA ALA A 4 9.91 -39.07 -3.48
C ALA A 4 11.44 -38.85 -3.54
N ASP A 5 11.97 -38.68 -4.75
CA ASP A 5 13.31 -38.16 -4.98
C ASP A 5 13.31 -36.64 -4.73
N VAL A 6 14.27 -36.17 -3.92
CA VAL A 6 14.43 -34.76 -3.54
C VAL A 6 15.39 -34.09 -4.52
N GLY A 7 14.96 -33.01 -5.19
CA GLY A 7 15.77 -32.18 -6.10
C GLY A 7 16.05 -30.78 -5.56
N VAL A 8 17.09 -30.11 -6.08
CA VAL A 8 17.54 -28.75 -5.71
C VAL A 8 17.09 -27.73 -6.77
N PHE A 9 16.71 -26.51 -6.35
CA PHE A 9 16.04 -25.49 -7.18
C PHE A 9 16.84 -24.18 -7.32
N GLU A 10 16.65 -23.46 -8.44
CA GLU A 10 17.13 -22.09 -8.69
C GLU A 10 15.93 -21.19 -9.08
N VAL A 11 15.78 -20.04 -8.42
CA VAL A 11 14.70 -19.07 -8.68
C VAL A 11 15.19 -18.04 -9.67
N ILE A 12 14.60 -18.00 -10.87
CA ILE A 12 14.86 -16.93 -11.84
C ILE A 12 13.75 -15.89 -11.68
N SER A 13 14.10 -14.71 -11.15
CA SER A 13 13.20 -13.58 -11.05
C SER A 13 13.17 -12.82 -12.38
N ASP A 14 12.06 -12.88 -13.10
CA ASP A 14 11.67 -11.77 -13.98
C ASP A 14 10.15 -11.58 -13.96
N SER A 15 9.73 -10.36 -14.30
CA SER A 15 8.72 -9.54 -13.65
C SER A 15 7.26 -10.01 -13.64
N GLU A 16 6.88 -11.18 -14.16
CA GLU A 16 5.44 -11.56 -14.21
C GLU A 16 5.11 -13.03 -13.96
N THR A 17 6.07 -13.94 -13.73
CA THR A 17 5.75 -15.34 -13.42
C THR A 17 6.83 -16.04 -12.59
N LYS A 18 6.44 -16.68 -11.48
CA LYS A 18 7.28 -17.68 -10.80
C LYS A 18 7.10 -19.00 -11.56
N VAL A 19 8.15 -19.47 -12.23
CA VAL A 19 8.11 -20.73 -13.00
C VAL A 19 9.06 -21.75 -12.38
N ALA A 20 8.59 -22.98 -12.17
CA ALA A 20 9.43 -24.11 -11.80
C ALA A 20 9.60 -25.05 -13.01
N LYS A 21 10.77 -25.69 -13.14
CA LYS A 21 11.00 -26.80 -14.09
C LYS A 21 11.18 -28.11 -13.31
N ILE A 22 10.48 -29.16 -13.71
CA ILE A 22 10.64 -30.52 -13.20
C ILE A 22 11.06 -31.40 -14.38
N ASP A 23 12.22 -32.07 -14.31
CA ASP A 23 12.76 -32.93 -15.38
C ASP A 23 12.76 -32.30 -16.79
N GLY A 24 12.96 -30.98 -16.86
CA GLY A 24 13.00 -30.22 -18.12
C GLY A 24 11.64 -29.68 -18.58
N GLU A 25 10.55 -29.99 -17.88
CA GLU A 25 9.19 -29.54 -18.20
C GLU A 25 8.74 -28.40 -17.27
N LEU A 26 8.13 -27.36 -17.84
CA LEU A 26 7.65 -26.18 -17.10
C LEU A 26 6.35 -26.52 -16.37
N VAL A 27 6.30 -26.26 -15.06
CA VAL A 27 5.08 -26.40 -14.26
C VAL A 27 4.66 -25.03 -13.74
N TYR A 28 3.43 -24.64 -14.10
CA TYR A 28 2.79 -23.43 -13.61
C TYR A 28 1.75 -23.82 -12.53
N ASN A 29 1.85 -23.20 -11.35
CA ASN A 29 0.88 -23.17 -10.22
C ASN A 29 1.19 -24.08 -8.99
N GLY A 30 1.75 -23.48 -7.93
CA GLY A 30 1.89 -24.02 -6.55
C GLY A 30 1.99 -22.87 -5.51
N THR A 31 1.55 -23.05 -4.24
CA THR A 31 1.81 -22.08 -3.13
C THR A 31 3.04 -22.51 -2.37
N VAL A 32 3.79 -21.50 -1.91
CA VAL A 32 4.95 -21.65 -1.06
C VAL A 32 4.69 -20.86 0.23
N GLU A 33 4.76 -21.51 1.38
CA GLU A 33 4.94 -20.85 2.68
C GLU A 33 6.35 -21.14 3.19
N LEU A 34 7.08 -20.10 3.60
CA LEU A 34 8.41 -20.22 4.19
C LEU A 34 8.35 -19.78 5.65
N GLN A 35 9.02 -20.52 6.54
CA GLN A 35 9.29 -20.04 7.90
C GLN A 35 10.48 -19.04 7.88
N PRO A 36 10.56 -18.14 8.88
CA PRO A 36 11.69 -17.21 8.98
C PRO A 36 13.02 -17.96 9.08
N GLY A 37 13.84 -17.85 8.04
CA GLY A 37 15.18 -18.45 7.98
C GLY A 37 15.34 -19.67 7.06
N GLU A 38 14.29 -20.11 6.37
CA GLU A 38 14.36 -21.22 5.42
C GLU A 38 14.43 -20.76 3.96
N ASN A 39 15.24 -21.48 3.16
CA ASN A 39 15.44 -21.22 1.73
C ASN A 39 14.81 -22.32 0.82
N PHE A 40 14.05 -23.27 1.38
CA PHE A 40 13.46 -24.41 0.65
C PHE A 40 12.02 -24.68 1.12
N VAL A 41 11.19 -25.29 0.26
CA VAL A 41 9.75 -25.52 0.48
C VAL A 41 9.40 -26.98 0.22
N GLU A 42 8.56 -27.58 1.06
CA GLU A 42 7.90 -28.86 0.75
C GLU A 42 6.65 -28.64 -0.11
N TRP A 43 6.48 -29.44 -1.17
CA TRP A 43 5.28 -29.44 -2.01
C TRP A 43 4.29 -30.52 -1.54
N VAL A 44 3.00 -30.17 -1.44
CA VAL A 44 1.90 -31.12 -1.24
C VAL A 44 1.08 -31.23 -2.52
N ALA A 45 0.99 -32.44 -3.08
CA ALA A 45 0.22 -32.74 -4.27
C ALA A 45 -1.28 -32.43 -4.11
N GLY A 46 -1.83 -31.62 -5.02
CA GLY A 46 -3.29 -31.44 -5.16
C GLY A 46 -3.91 -30.27 -4.39
N GLN A 47 -3.13 -29.46 -3.68
CA GLN A 47 -3.60 -28.17 -3.18
C GLN A 47 -3.23 -27.06 -4.16
N GLN A 48 -4.24 -26.40 -4.74
CA GLN A 48 -4.03 -25.16 -5.48
C GLN A 48 -3.37 -24.15 -4.55
N PRO A 49 -2.40 -23.35 -5.02
CA PRO A 49 -1.92 -22.22 -4.29
C PRO A 49 -3.07 -21.38 -3.74
N ALA A 50 -3.12 -21.14 -2.42
CA ALA A 50 -3.89 -20.02 -1.91
C ALA A 50 -3.34 -18.77 -2.62
N LYS A 51 -4.21 -18.04 -3.32
CA LYS A 51 -3.88 -16.73 -3.89
C LYS A 51 -3.28 -15.92 -2.74
N VAL A 52 -1.98 -15.62 -2.82
CA VAL A 52 -1.34 -14.72 -1.86
C VAL A 52 -1.96 -13.37 -2.15
N GLU A 53 -3.03 -13.03 -1.42
CA GLU A 53 -3.59 -11.69 -1.47
C GLU A 53 -2.52 -10.76 -0.91
N GLU A 54 -1.96 -9.91 -1.77
CA GLU A 54 -1.03 -8.87 -1.36
C GLU A 54 -1.77 -7.88 -0.47
N LYS A 55 -1.88 -8.22 0.81
CA LYS A 55 -2.46 -7.35 1.83
C LYS A 55 -1.48 -6.21 2.05
N THR A 56 -1.91 -4.98 1.78
CA THR A 56 -1.12 -3.79 2.12
C THR A 56 -1.62 -3.27 3.46
N GLU A 57 -0.72 -3.16 4.45
CA GLU A 57 -1.02 -2.55 5.75
C GLU A 57 -0.12 -1.31 5.94
N ILE A 58 -0.74 -0.16 6.13
CA ILE A 58 -0.05 1.10 6.43
C ILE A 58 -0.48 1.57 7.82
N LYS A 59 0.47 1.93 8.69
CA LYS A 59 0.22 2.47 10.03
C LYS A 59 0.85 3.83 10.22
N LEU A 60 0.11 4.73 10.87
CA LEU A 60 0.58 6.04 11.31
C LEU A 60 0.08 6.31 12.72
N THR A 61 0.93 6.87 13.57
CA THR A 61 0.54 7.31 14.92
C THR A 61 0.51 8.84 14.96
N ILE A 62 -0.56 9.41 15.53
CA ILE A 62 -0.70 10.87 15.66
C ILE A 62 0.49 11.45 16.44
N GLY A 63 1.07 12.51 15.91
CA GLY A 63 2.23 13.19 16.50
C GLY A 63 3.57 12.49 16.29
N LYS A 64 3.59 11.26 15.73
CA LYS A 64 4.82 10.56 15.37
C LYS A 64 5.14 10.81 13.89
N ALA A 65 6.36 11.28 13.62
CA ALA A 65 6.86 11.53 12.27
C ALA A 65 7.38 10.24 11.60
N GLU A 66 6.54 9.21 11.58
CA GLU A 66 6.87 7.89 11.06
C GLU A 66 5.64 7.25 10.42
N ILE A 67 5.85 6.53 9.33
CA ILE A 67 4.88 5.68 8.65
C ILE A 67 5.45 4.26 8.58
N THR A 68 4.62 3.26 8.86
CA THR A 68 5.01 1.86 8.67
C THR A 68 4.20 1.27 7.53
N THR A 69 4.85 0.64 6.56
CA THR A 69 4.21 -0.06 5.44
C THR A 69 4.65 -1.52 5.48
N ASN A 70 3.72 -2.45 5.68
CA ASN A 70 3.98 -3.89 5.78
C ASN A 70 5.11 -4.23 6.78
N GLY A 71 5.18 -3.49 7.89
CA GLY A 71 6.20 -3.65 8.94
C GLY A 71 7.48 -2.84 8.73
N GLU A 72 7.71 -2.28 7.54
CA GLU A 72 8.87 -1.43 7.28
C GLU A 72 8.58 0.03 7.64
N ALA A 73 9.43 0.64 8.48
CA ALA A 73 9.26 2.02 8.94
C ALA A 73 10.03 3.02 8.04
N LYS A 74 9.38 4.13 7.72
CA LYS A 74 9.96 5.28 7.00
C LYS A 74 9.66 6.57 7.77
N ALA A 75 10.61 7.49 7.79
CA ALA A 75 10.42 8.80 8.39
C ALA A 75 9.45 9.65 7.57
N LEU A 76 8.64 10.45 8.27
CA LEU A 76 7.80 11.48 7.67
C LEU A 76 8.41 12.86 7.91
N ASP A 77 8.25 13.76 6.95
CA ASP A 77 8.65 15.16 7.14
C ASP A 77 7.73 15.89 8.14
N VAL A 78 6.46 15.51 8.15
CA VAL A 78 5.42 16.07 9.02
C VAL A 78 4.61 14.91 9.58
N PRO A 79 4.35 14.86 10.90
CA PRO A 79 3.56 13.78 11.50
C PRO A 79 2.10 13.81 11.05
N ALA A 80 1.41 12.68 11.20
CA ALA A 80 -0.05 12.68 11.17
C ALA A 80 -0.60 13.48 12.34
N GLN A 81 -1.70 14.22 12.13
CA GLN A 81 -2.24 15.16 13.11
C GLN A 81 -3.77 15.09 13.14
N ILE A 82 -4.37 15.55 14.23
CA ILE A 82 -5.81 15.77 14.29
C ILE A 82 -6.06 17.27 14.09
N ILE A 83 -6.79 17.62 13.03
CA ILE A 83 -7.22 18.98 12.71
C ILE A 83 -8.73 18.94 12.49
N ASP A 84 -9.48 19.83 13.13
CA ASP A 84 -10.95 19.90 13.02
C ASP A 84 -11.64 18.54 13.25
N SER A 85 -11.17 17.77 14.24
CA SER A 85 -11.67 16.42 14.55
C SER A 85 -11.56 15.42 13.39
N ARG A 86 -10.57 15.60 12.51
CA ARG A 86 -10.19 14.66 11.47
C ARG A 86 -8.71 14.34 11.52
N THR A 87 -8.39 13.07 11.26
CA THR A 87 -7.00 12.65 11.09
C THR A 87 -6.49 13.08 9.73
N MET A 88 -5.56 14.02 9.76
CA MET A 88 -4.86 14.59 8.63
C MET A 88 -3.50 13.91 8.48
N VAL A 89 -3.22 13.42 7.28
CA VAL A 89 -1.99 12.65 6.99
C VAL A 89 -1.21 13.29 5.83
N PRO A 90 0.12 13.18 5.80
CA PRO A 90 0.92 13.63 4.67
C PRO A 90 0.53 12.88 3.41
N LEU A 91 -0.10 13.59 2.47
CA LEU A 91 -0.70 13.00 1.28
C LEU A 91 0.32 12.18 0.47
N ARG A 92 1.51 12.72 0.25
CA ARG A 92 2.57 12.06 -0.53
C ARG A 92 3.00 10.74 0.11
N ALA A 93 3.15 10.70 1.43
CA ALA A 93 3.61 9.49 2.12
C ALA A 93 2.63 8.33 1.98
N ILE A 94 1.32 8.61 2.06
CA ILE A 94 0.30 7.57 1.89
C ILE A 94 0.26 7.07 0.44
N PHE A 95 0.31 7.98 -0.53
CA PHE A 95 0.34 7.59 -1.94
C PHE A 95 1.58 6.76 -2.29
N GLU A 96 2.77 7.17 -1.85
CA GLU A 96 4.01 6.39 -2.04
C GLU A 96 3.93 5.03 -1.34
N ALA A 97 3.40 4.97 -0.11
CA ALA A 97 3.21 3.71 0.62
C ALA A 97 2.21 2.77 -0.07
N LEU A 98 1.24 3.33 -0.79
CA LEU A 98 0.34 2.58 -1.66
C LEU A 98 0.97 2.27 -3.03
N GLY A 99 2.20 2.69 -3.33
CA GLY A 99 2.85 2.48 -4.63
C GLY A 99 2.29 3.35 -5.76
N ALA A 100 1.67 4.49 -5.44
CA ALA A 100 1.21 5.47 -6.40
C ALA A 100 2.30 6.51 -6.69
N SER A 101 2.37 7.00 -7.93
CA SER A 101 3.19 8.17 -8.27
C SER A 101 2.54 9.44 -7.73
N VAL A 102 3.34 10.48 -7.46
CA VAL A 102 2.84 11.76 -6.97
C VAL A 102 3.56 12.91 -7.68
N GLU A 103 2.77 13.76 -8.34
CA GLU A 103 3.22 14.96 -9.02
C GLU A 103 2.61 16.20 -8.36
N TRP A 104 3.41 17.27 -8.26
CA TRP A 104 2.98 18.56 -7.74
C TRP A 104 3.08 19.61 -8.84
N ASP A 105 1.96 20.28 -9.11
CA ASP A 105 1.91 21.49 -9.94
C ASP A 105 1.87 22.72 -9.02
N ASP A 106 2.96 23.48 -9.01
CA ASP A 106 3.09 24.66 -8.18
C ASP A 106 2.24 25.85 -8.66
N ALA A 107 2.00 25.97 -9.98
CA ALA A 107 1.24 27.07 -10.55
C ALA A 107 -0.24 26.97 -10.17
N THR A 108 -0.79 25.75 -10.17
CA THR A 108 -2.19 25.50 -9.81
C THR A 108 -2.38 25.03 -8.38
N LYS A 109 -1.30 24.79 -7.63
CA LYS A 109 -1.31 24.19 -6.29
C LYS A 109 -2.08 22.87 -6.28
N THR A 110 -1.81 22.03 -7.27
CA THR A 110 -2.51 20.76 -7.48
C THR A 110 -1.56 19.58 -7.29
N VAL A 111 -2.00 18.60 -6.51
CA VAL A 111 -1.38 17.27 -6.47
C VAL A 111 -2.11 16.34 -7.43
N THR A 112 -1.36 15.65 -8.28
CA THR A 112 -1.87 14.53 -9.09
C THR A 112 -1.17 13.26 -8.67
N SER A 113 -1.93 12.19 -8.44
CA SER A 113 -1.38 10.88 -8.10
C SER A 113 -2.00 9.78 -8.95
N VAL A 114 -1.19 8.82 -9.38
CA VAL A 114 -1.61 7.74 -10.28
C VAL A 114 -1.13 6.40 -9.77
N LYS A 115 -2.03 5.41 -9.73
CA LYS A 115 -1.71 3.99 -9.50
C LYS A 115 -2.58 3.12 -10.40
N GLY A 116 -1.96 2.41 -11.35
CA GLY A 116 -2.69 1.67 -12.38
C GLY A 116 -3.71 2.59 -13.07
N ASP A 117 -4.97 2.19 -13.09
CA ASP A 117 -6.07 2.95 -13.71
C ASP A 117 -6.68 4.02 -12.79
N THR A 118 -6.19 4.17 -11.56
CA THR A 118 -6.71 5.15 -10.60
C THR A 118 -5.89 6.44 -10.65
N THR A 119 -6.55 7.53 -11.01
CA THR A 119 -6.01 8.90 -10.98
C THR A 119 -6.72 9.73 -9.93
N VAL A 120 -5.96 10.32 -9.02
CA VAL A 120 -6.45 11.21 -7.97
C VAL A 120 -5.87 12.60 -8.19
N LYS A 121 -6.73 13.63 -8.20
CA LYS A 121 -6.34 15.05 -8.29
C LYS A 121 -6.89 15.83 -7.11
N LEU A 122 -6.05 16.65 -6.51
CA LEU A 122 -6.39 17.45 -5.35
C LEU A 122 -5.78 18.85 -5.47
N THR A 123 -6.62 19.87 -5.45
CA THR A 123 -6.18 21.27 -5.40
C THR A 123 -6.25 21.77 -3.96
N ILE A 124 -5.17 22.38 -3.48
CA ILE A 124 -5.10 22.92 -2.11
C ILE A 124 -6.17 23.99 -1.90
N GLY A 125 -6.80 23.97 -0.72
CA GLY A 125 -7.86 24.92 -0.34
C GLY A 125 -9.24 24.57 -0.90
N LYS A 126 -9.36 23.58 -1.80
CA LYS A 126 -10.68 23.05 -2.20
C LYS A 126 -11.15 22.00 -1.21
N ALA A 127 -12.43 22.02 -0.89
CA ALA A 127 -13.10 21.01 -0.08
C ALA A 127 -13.52 19.76 -0.91
N ALA A 128 -12.75 19.43 -1.95
CA ALA A 128 -13.06 18.34 -2.86
C ALA A 128 -11.77 17.71 -3.41
N ILE A 129 -11.86 16.42 -3.73
CA ILE A 129 -10.85 15.61 -4.42
C ILE A 129 -11.50 14.97 -5.63
N THR A 130 -10.79 14.88 -6.76
CA THR A 130 -11.28 14.23 -7.97
C THR A 130 -10.63 12.86 -8.10
N VAL A 131 -11.42 11.80 -8.19
CA VAL A 131 -10.97 10.41 -8.37
C VAL A 131 -11.53 9.90 -9.68
N ASN A 132 -10.67 9.54 -10.63
CA ASN A 132 -11.06 9.09 -11.97
C ASN A 132 -12.05 10.03 -12.68
N GLY A 133 -11.89 11.34 -12.48
CA GLY A 133 -12.77 12.37 -13.05
C GLY A 133 -14.06 12.63 -12.26
N ALA A 134 -14.35 11.87 -11.21
CA ALA A 134 -15.49 12.11 -10.33
C ALA A 134 -15.09 12.90 -9.08
N ASP A 135 -15.82 13.97 -8.78
CA ASP A 135 -15.57 14.76 -7.59
C ASP A 135 -16.15 14.12 -6.33
N LYS A 136 -15.37 14.17 -5.25
CA LYS A 136 -15.72 13.69 -3.92
C LYS A 136 -15.43 14.77 -2.90
N ALA A 137 -16.42 15.06 -2.05
CA ALA A 137 -16.27 16.07 -1.00
C ALA A 137 -15.26 15.62 0.06
N LEU A 138 -14.52 16.58 0.60
CA LEU A 138 -13.67 16.41 1.77
C LEU A 138 -14.37 16.97 3.00
N ASP A 139 -14.39 16.21 4.09
CA ASP A 139 -14.91 16.68 5.38
C ASP A 139 -14.13 17.91 5.88
N VAL A 140 -12.82 17.91 5.67
CA VAL A 140 -11.90 19.01 5.97
C VAL A 140 -11.06 19.26 4.71
N PRO A 141 -10.99 20.51 4.21
CA PRO A 141 -10.18 20.82 3.03
C PRO A 141 -8.74 20.39 3.21
N ALA A 142 -8.04 20.07 2.12
CA ALA A 142 -6.61 19.85 2.19
C ALA A 142 -5.87 21.14 2.54
N GLN A 143 -4.88 21.02 3.41
CA GLN A 143 -4.13 22.14 4.00
C GLN A 143 -2.64 21.94 3.84
N ILE A 144 -1.88 23.02 3.82
CA ILE A 144 -0.41 22.96 3.87
C ILE A 144 0.01 23.21 5.32
N VAL A 145 0.71 22.26 5.90
CA VAL A 145 1.34 22.37 7.22
C VAL A 145 2.82 22.06 7.04
N ASP A 146 3.70 22.95 7.50
CA ASP A 146 5.16 22.81 7.38
C ASP A 146 5.63 22.42 5.97
N SER A 147 5.07 23.09 4.95
CA SER A 147 5.36 22.80 3.53
C SER A 147 5.00 21.38 3.05
N ARG A 148 4.05 20.73 3.72
CA ARG A 148 3.46 19.45 3.30
C ARG A 148 1.95 19.54 3.20
N THR A 149 1.40 18.93 2.16
CA THR A 149 -0.05 18.79 1.99
C THR A 149 -0.57 17.70 2.92
N LEU A 150 -1.46 18.11 3.83
CA LEU A 150 -2.23 17.22 4.67
C LEU A 150 -3.67 17.12 4.18
N VAL A 151 -4.23 15.92 4.29
CA VAL A 151 -5.56 15.58 3.77
C VAL A 151 -6.22 14.56 4.72
N PRO A 152 -7.56 14.53 4.83
CA PRO A 152 -8.23 13.50 5.61
C PRO A 152 -7.87 12.10 5.13
N VAL A 153 -7.38 11.26 6.03
CA VAL A 153 -6.90 9.91 5.69
C VAL A 153 -7.94 9.05 4.97
N ARG A 154 -9.22 9.17 5.37
CA ARG A 154 -10.34 8.46 4.78
C ARG A 154 -10.53 8.80 3.30
N ALA A 155 -10.40 10.07 2.93
CA ALA A 155 -10.57 10.49 1.54
C ALA A 155 -9.53 9.82 0.63
N ILE A 156 -8.30 9.71 1.11
CA ILE A 156 -7.20 9.08 0.39
C ILE A 156 -7.37 7.56 0.31
N ALA A 157 -7.63 6.90 1.44
CA ALA A 157 -7.82 5.45 1.48
C ALA A 157 -8.96 5.00 0.56
N GLU A 158 -10.11 5.64 0.65
CA GLU A 158 -11.28 5.31 -0.17
C GLU A 158 -11.04 5.58 -1.67
N SER A 159 -10.18 6.53 -2.03
CA SER A 159 -9.82 6.79 -3.43
C SER A 159 -9.12 5.60 -4.10
N PHE A 160 -8.45 4.75 -3.31
CA PHE A 160 -7.78 3.53 -3.78
C PHE A 160 -8.50 2.25 -3.33
N GLY A 161 -9.73 2.35 -2.81
CA GLY A 161 -10.51 1.22 -2.32
C GLY A 161 -9.91 0.55 -1.08
N CYS A 162 -9.20 1.32 -0.25
CA CYS A 162 -8.65 0.85 1.02
C CYS A 162 -9.63 1.14 2.16
N GLU A 163 -9.54 0.36 3.23
CA GLU A 163 -10.25 0.57 4.48
C GLU A 163 -9.39 1.34 5.49
N VAL A 164 -10.02 2.02 6.44
CA VAL A 164 -9.34 2.77 7.50
C VAL A 164 -9.83 2.32 8.88
N GLY A 165 -8.90 1.82 9.69
CA GLY A 165 -9.07 1.59 11.12
C GLY A 165 -8.51 2.75 11.95
N TRP A 166 -9.15 2.99 13.10
CA TRP A 166 -8.68 3.93 14.12
C TRP A 166 -8.59 3.23 15.48
N ASP A 167 -7.41 3.30 16.09
CA ASP A 167 -7.17 2.85 17.46
C ASP A 167 -7.04 4.09 18.36
N ASP A 168 -8.05 4.32 19.19
CA ASP A 168 -8.10 5.50 20.05
C ASP A 168 -7.07 5.48 21.21
N PRO A 169 -6.80 4.35 21.89
CA PRO A 169 -5.79 4.29 22.95
C PRO A 169 -4.39 4.66 22.48
N THR A 170 -3.99 4.15 21.31
CA THR A 170 -2.65 4.38 20.75
C THR A 170 -2.60 5.56 19.79
N LYS A 171 -3.75 6.15 19.47
CA LYS A 171 -3.91 7.19 18.43
C LYS A 171 -3.30 6.75 17.10
N THR A 172 -3.58 5.50 16.72
CA THR A 172 -3.03 4.89 15.50
C THR A 172 -4.09 4.80 14.42
N VAL A 173 -3.74 5.23 13.22
CA VAL A 173 -4.50 4.95 11.99
C VAL A 173 -3.88 3.74 11.32
N THR A 174 -4.73 2.81 10.90
CA THR A 174 -4.35 1.68 10.05
C THR A 174 -5.10 1.77 8.74
N ILE A 175 -4.41 1.67 7.61
CA ILE A 175 -5.01 1.58 6.27
C ILE A 175 -4.74 0.18 5.74
N THR A 176 -5.78 -0.51 5.28
CA THR A 176 -5.67 -1.87 4.74
C THR A 176 -6.28 -1.99 3.36
N LYS A 177 -5.63 -2.77 2.50
CA LYS A 177 -6.14 -3.21 1.20
C LYS A 177 -5.95 -4.70 1.05
#